data_AF-A0ABD3E2F1-F1
#
_entry.id   AF-A0ABD3E2F1-F1
#
_cell.length_a   1.000
_cell.length_b   1.000
_cell.length_c   1.000
_cell.angle_alpha   90.00
_cell.angle_beta   90.00
_cell.angle_gamma   90.00
#
_symmetry.space_group_name_H-M   'P 1'
#
loop_
_entity.id
_entity.type
_entity.pdbx_description
1 polymer ?
#
loop_
_entity_poly.entity_id
_entity_poly.type
_entity_poly.pdbx_seq_one_letter_code
_entity_poly.pdbx_strand_id
1 'polypeptide(L)'
;MRINPTTSGSGVSTLEKKNLGRIIQIIGPVLDVAFPPGKMPNIYNALVVKGRDTVGQPINVTCEVQQLLGNNRVRAVAMSATEGLMRGMDSLLFEISICSILNH
;
A
#
# COMPACT_ATOMS: atom_id res chain seq x y z
N MET A 1 11.30 -46.97 1.90
CA MET A 1 12.24 -46.13 2.67
C MET A 1 11.88 -44.67 2.42
N ARG A 2 11.45 -43.99 3.49
CA ARG A 2 11.22 -42.55 3.73
C ARG A 2 10.88 -41.56 2.58
N ILE A 3 9.73 -40.95 2.84
CA ILE A 3 9.03 -39.75 2.36
C ILE A 3 9.80 -38.42 2.09
N ASN A 4 9.14 -37.63 1.23
CA ASN A 4 8.95 -36.17 1.17
C ASN A 4 9.83 -35.29 0.25
N PRO A 5 9.22 -34.62 -0.77
CA PRO A 5 9.75 -33.36 -1.30
C PRO A 5 9.58 -32.26 -0.25
N THR A 6 10.65 -31.49 -0.05
CA THR A 6 10.74 -30.44 0.96
C THR A 6 9.82 -29.27 0.62
N THR A 7 8.76 -29.16 1.41
CA THR A 7 8.23 -27.96 2.06
C THR A 7 8.98 -26.65 1.77
N SER A 8 8.24 -25.64 1.28
CA SER A 8 8.05 -24.40 2.05
C SER A 8 7.05 -23.50 1.35
N GLY A 9 5.84 -23.46 1.89
CA GLY A 9 4.83 -22.50 1.50
C GLY A 9 5.33 -21.07 1.69
N SER A 10 5.00 -20.23 0.73
CA SER A 10 4.81 -18.79 0.97
C SER A 10 3.57 -18.39 0.20
N GLY A 11 2.42 -18.63 0.84
CA GLY A 11 1.15 -18.06 0.45
C GLY A 11 1.19 -16.56 0.65
N VAL A 12 1.82 -15.85 -0.27
CA VAL A 12 1.54 -14.44 -0.50
C VAL A 12 0.48 -14.43 -1.58
N SER A 13 -0.77 -14.33 -1.15
CA SER A 13 -1.93 -14.23 -2.02
C SER A 13 -1.69 -13.14 -3.07
N THR A 14 -1.66 -13.60 -4.31
CA THR A 14 -1.67 -12.83 -5.55
C THR A 14 -2.92 -11.95 -5.61
N LEU A 15 -2.98 -10.88 -4.82
CA LEU A 15 -3.81 -9.73 -5.16
C LEU A 15 -3.06 -9.04 -6.31
N GLU A 16 -3.66 -9.05 -7.50
CA GLU A 16 -3.06 -8.62 -8.76
C GLU A 16 -2.10 -7.42 -8.57
N LYS A 17 -0.82 -7.62 -8.90
CA LYS A 17 0.24 -6.61 -8.98
C LYS A 17 -0.02 -5.56 -10.08
N LYS A 18 -1.24 -5.07 -10.26
CA LYS A 18 -1.55 -4.16 -11.37
C LYS A 18 -1.24 -2.70 -11.05
N ASN A 19 -1.33 -2.29 -9.79
CA ASN A 19 -1.24 -0.88 -9.42
C ASN A 19 -0.40 -0.68 -8.14
N LEU A 20 0.88 -1.08 -8.18
CA LEU A 20 1.82 -0.83 -7.10
C LEU A 20 2.37 0.59 -7.18
N GLY A 21 2.23 1.34 -6.09
CA GLY A 21 2.92 2.61 -5.84
C GLY A 21 4.04 2.44 -4.83
N ARG A 22 4.93 3.42 -4.74
CA ARG A 22 6.06 3.43 -3.81
C ARG A 22 6.04 4.68 -2.96
N ILE A 23 6.19 4.53 -1.65
CA ILE A 23 6.24 5.66 -0.72
C ILE A 23 7.55 6.41 -0.91
N ILE A 24 7.45 7.69 -1.26
CA ILE A 24 8.59 8.61 -1.42
C ILE A 24 8.86 9.35 -0.12
N GLN A 25 7.81 9.78 0.57
CA GLN A 25 7.91 10.62 1.75
C GLN A 25 6.73 10.38 2.70
N ILE A 26 7.00 10.57 4.00
CA ILE A 26 6.04 10.47 5.09
C ILE A 26 6.23 11.72 5.97
N ILE A 27 5.17 12.49 6.18
CA ILE A 27 5.12 13.69 7.01
C ILE A 27 3.89 13.57 7.93
N GLY A 28 4.10 13.09 9.15
CA GLY A 28 2.99 12.76 10.05
C GLY A 28 2.00 11.81 9.36
N PRO A 29 0.69 12.13 9.31
CA PRO A 29 -0.31 11.29 8.64
C PRO A 29 -0.29 11.43 7.11
N VAL A 30 0.52 12.32 6.53
CA VAL A 30 0.53 12.60 5.09
C VAL A 30 1.65 11.81 4.40
N LEU A 31 1.31 11.12 3.31
CA LEU A 31 2.24 10.32 2.52
C LEU A 31 2.28 10.80 1.08
N ASP A 32 3.48 10.96 0.53
CA ASP A 32 3.66 11.16 -0.91
C ASP A 32 4.05 9.83 -1.54
N VAL A 33 3.25 9.38 -2.51
CA VAL A 33 3.40 8.07 -3.18
C VAL A 33 3.60 8.28 -4.66
N ALA A 34 4.62 7.64 -5.23
CA ALA A 34 4.88 7.62 -6.67
C ALA A 34 4.27 6.37 -7.29
N PHE A 35 3.63 6.54 -8.45
CA PHE A 35 3.03 5.48 -9.24
C PHE A 35 3.73 5.39 -10.61
N PRO A 36 3.73 4.21 -11.25
CA PRO A 36 4.17 4.11 -12.63
C PRO A 36 3.23 4.88 -13.57
N PRO A 37 3.72 5.30 -14.76
CA PRO A 37 2.91 5.97 -15.76
C PRO A 37 1.67 5.17 -16.14
N GLY A 38 0.52 5.83 -16.29
CA GLY A 38 -0.75 5.19 -16.63
C GLY A 38 -1.43 4.42 -15.49
N LYS A 39 -0.81 4.38 -14.30
CA LYS A 39 -1.36 3.74 -13.08
C LYS A 39 -1.63 4.73 -11.95
N MET A 40 -1.82 6.00 -12.32
CA MET A 40 -2.07 7.07 -11.36
C MET A 40 -3.50 6.93 -10.81
N PRO A 41 -3.67 6.91 -9.48
CA PRO A 41 -5.01 6.89 -8.90
C PRO A 41 -5.73 8.22 -9.04
N ASN A 42 -7.06 8.17 -8.94
CA ASN A 42 -7.89 9.36 -8.82
C ASN A 42 -7.90 9.87 -7.37
N ILE A 43 -8.32 11.13 -7.21
CA ILE A 43 -8.62 11.69 -5.89
C ILE A 43 -9.77 10.88 -5.26
N TYR A 44 -9.72 10.69 -3.94
CA TYR A 44 -10.61 9.87 -3.12
C TYR A 44 -10.49 8.35 -3.30
N ASN A 45 -9.56 7.88 -4.14
CA ASN A 45 -9.22 6.46 -4.18
C ASN A 45 -8.49 6.05 -2.91
N ALA A 46 -8.70 4.81 -2.51
CA ALA A 46 -8.00 4.22 -1.38
C ALA A 46 -6.67 3.59 -1.80
N LEU A 47 -5.65 3.82 -0.97
CA LEU A 47 -4.36 3.15 -1.02
C LEU A 47 -4.22 2.30 0.23
N VAL A 48 -3.66 1.11 0.09
CA VAL A 48 -3.36 0.25 1.23
C VAL A 48 -1.87 -0.06 1.21
N VAL A 49 -1.17 0.40 2.24
CA VAL A 49 0.23 0.05 2.45
C VAL A 49 0.28 -1.24 3.25
N LYS A 50 0.82 -2.29 2.64
CA LYS A 50 1.02 -3.59 3.29
C LYS A 50 2.51 -3.85 3.44
N GLY A 51 2.92 -4.26 4.63
CA GLY A 51 4.30 -4.64 4.87
C GLY A 51 4.49 -5.32 6.21
N ARG A 52 5.74 -5.36 6.66
CA ARG A 52 6.10 -5.81 7.99
C ARG A 52 7.00 -4.76 8.63
N ASP A 53 6.81 -4.52 9.92
CA ASP A 53 7.71 -3.65 10.69
C ASP A 53 9.06 -4.35 10.96
N THR A 54 9.95 -3.66 11.67
CA THR A 54 11.28 -4.17 12.04
C THR A 54 11.24 -5.37 13.00
N VAL A 55 10.11 -5.63 13.66
CA VAL A 55 9.89 -6.77 14.57
C VAL A 55 9.02 -7.86 13.95
N GLY A 56 8.70 -7.73 12.65
CA GLY A 56 7.95 -8.71 11.87
C GLY A 56 6.42 -8.63 12.00
N GLN A 57 5.87 -7.63 12.68
CA GLN A 57 4.42 -7.44 12.77
C GLN A 57 3.85 -6.97 11.43
N PRO A 58 2.70 -7.48 11.01
CA PRO A 58 2.05 -7.05 9.78
C PRO A 58 1.59 -5.60 9.91
N ILE A 59 2.04 -4.75 8.99
CA ILE A 59 1.55 -3.39 8.83
C ILE A 59 0.49 -3.38 7.73
N ASN A 60 -0.66 -2.80 8.04
CA ASN A 60 -1.72 -2.56 7.08
C ASN A 60 -2.32 -1.17 7.32
N VAL A 61 -1.84 -0.17 6.58
CA VAL A 61 -2.30 1.22 6.72
C VAL A 61 -3.12 1.60 5.50
N THR A 62 -4.38 1.96 5.74
CA THR A 62 -5.26 2.51 4.71
C THR A 62 -5.03 4.01 4.62
N CYS A 63 -4.86 4.50 3.40
CA CYS A 63 -4.68 5.91 3.08
C CYS A 63 -5.69 6.30 2.00
N GLU A 64 -6.02 7.59 1.93
CA GLU A 64 -6.89 8.16 0.91
C GLU A 64 -6.12 9.18 0.07
N VAL A 65 -6.23 9.10 -1.25
CA VAL A 65 -5.62 10.09 -2.15
C VAL A 65 -6.38 11.41 -2.03
N GLN A 66 -5.70 12.46 -1.59
CA GLN A 66 -6.28 13.80 -1.44
C GLN A 66 -5.91 14.73 -2.60
N GLN A 67 -4.74 14.51 -3.22
CA GLN A 67 -4.26 15.42 -4.26
C GLN A 67 -3.33 14.72 -5.25
N LEU A 68 -3.39 15.12 -6.52
CA LEU A 68 -2.39 14.80 -7.53
C LEU A 68 -1.29 15.87 -7.52
N LEU A 69 -0.04 15.47 -7.30
CA LEU A 69 1.10 16.40 -7.20
C LEU A 69 1.82 16.62 -8.55
N GLY A 70 1.42 15.89 -9.60
CA GLY A 70 2.16 15.80 -10.85
C GLY A 70 3.33 14.81 -10.77
N ASN A 71 4.07 14.65 -11.87
CA ASN A 71 5.23 13.74 -11.98
C ASN A 71 4.94 12.30 -11.50
N ASN A 72 3.72 11.82 -11.78
CA ASN A 72 3.21 10.52 -11.34
C ASN A 72 3.20 10.33 -9.81
N ARG A 73 3.07 11.42 -9.06
CA ARG A 73 2.98 11.41 -7.59
C ARG A 73 1.61 11.87 -7.12
N VAL A 74 1.20 11.30 -6.01
CA VAL A 74 -0.02 11.67 -5.31
C VAL A 74 0.28 11.90 -3.84
N ARG A 75 -0.50 12.76 -3.22
CA ARG A 75 -0.54 12.97 -1.78
C ARG A 75 -1.73 12.19 -1.22
N ALA A 76 -1.44 11.31 -0.29
CA ALA A 76 -2.44 10.54 0.44
C ALA A 76 -2.38 10.86 1.94
N VAL A 77 -3.50 10.71 2.62
CA VAL A 77 -3.61 10.87 4.07
C VAL A 77 -3.96 9.52 4.67
N ALA A 78 -3.19 9.07 5.65
CA ALA A 78 -3.46 7.84 6.37
C ALA A 78 -4.67 7.99 7.28
N MET A 79 -5.56 6.98 7.23
CA MET A 79 -6.73 6.85 8.11
C MET A 79 -6.39 6.13 9.42
N SER A 80 -5.14 5.69 9.58
CA SER A 80 -4.64 4.97 10.75
C SER A 80 -3.22 5.41 11.07
N ALA A 81 -2.71 5.00 12.23
CA ALA A 81 -1.35 5.32 12.64
C ALA A 81 -0.34 4.89 11.57
N THR A 82 0.55 5.80 11.19
CA THR A 82 1.64 5.57 10.23
C THR A 82 2.90 5.04 10.90
N GLU A 83 2.80 4.63 12.17
CA GLU A 83 3.91 4.08 12.93
C GLU A 83 4.44 2.81 12.27
N GLY A 84 5.77 2.72 12.13
CA GLY A 84 6.42 1.61 11.43
C GLY A 84 6.41 1.72 9.91
N LEU A 85 5.75 2.71 9.30
CA LEU A 85 5.88 2.95 7.87
C LEU A 85 7.27 3.49 7.52
N MET A 86 7.87 2.88 6.50
CA MET A 86 9.18 3.23 5.99
C MET A 86 9.09 3.68 4.54
N ARG A 87 9.99 4.58 4.16
CA ARG A 87 10.15 4.98 2.76
C ARG A 87 10.54 3.77 1.93
N GLY A 88 10.02 3.73 0.70
CA GLY A 88 10.29 2.65 -0.23
C GLY A 88 9.43 1.40 -0.05
N MET A 89 8.54 1.35 0.94
CA MET A 89 7.50 0.32 1.03
C MET A 89 6.53 0.40 -0.15
N ASP A 90 6.02 -0.76 -0.54
CA ASP A 90 5.03 -0.89 -1.60
C ASP A 90 3.64 -0.55 -1.07
N SER A 91 2.92 0.27 -1.83
CA SER A 91 1.51 0.60 -1.61
C SER A 91 0.66 -0.02 -2.72
N LEU A 92 -0.39 -0.72 -2.34
CA LEU A 92 -1.38 -1.27 -3.27
C LEU A 92 -2.49 -0.24 -3.49
N LEU A 93 -2.71 0.15 -4.74
CA LEU A 93 -3.87 0.96 -5.10
C LEU A 93 -5.12 0.10 -5.23
N PHE A 94 -6.20 0.54 -4.58
CA PHE A 94 -7.56 0.10 -4.82
C PHE A 94 -8.32 1.17 -5.61
N GLU A 95 -8.92 0.80 -6.74
CA GLU A 95 -9.69 1.73 -7.60
C GLU A 95 -11.09 2.05 -7.05
N ILE A 96 -11.33 1.75 -5.76
CA ILE A 96 -12.58 2.06 -5.07
C ILE A 96 -12.40 3.24 -4.14
N SER A 97 -13.50 3.97 -3.92
CA SER A 97 -13.54 5.06 -2.97
C SER A 97 -13.33 4.55 -1.54
N ILE A 98 -12.61 5.31 -0.72
CA ILE A 98 -12.39 5.02 0.70
C ILE A 98 -13.71 4.81 1.46
N CYS A 99 -14.79 5.50 1.08
CA CYS A 99 -16.11 5.37 1.72
C CYS A 99 -16.68 3.96 1.61
N SER A 100 -16.33 3.21 0.55
CA SER A 100 -16.73 1.82 0.39
C SER A 100 -15.93 0.86 1.28
N ILE A 101 -14.72 1.24 1.69
CA ILE A 101 -13.84 0.42 2.55
C ILE A 101 -14.18 0.62 4.03
N LEU A 102 -14.58 1.84 4.42
CA LEU A 102 -14.87 2.17 5.82
C LEU A 102 -16.28 1.76 6.30
N ASN A 103 -17.21 1.51 5.38
CA ASN A 103 -18.60 1.12 5.72
C ASN A 103 -18.83 -0.40 5.82
N HIS A 104 -17.76 -1.20 5.88
CA HIS A 104 -17.85 -2.65 5.90
C HIS A 104 -16.83 -3.27 6.85
#